data_AF-A0A183M703-F1
#
_entry.id   AF-A0A183M703-F1
#
_cell.length_a   1.000
_cell.length_b   1.000
_cell.length_c   1.000
_cell.angle_alpha   90.00
_cell.angle_beta   90.00
_cell.angle_gamma   90.00
#
_symmetry.space_group_name_H-M   'P 1'
#
loop_
_entity.id
_entity.type
_entity.pdbx_description
1 polymer ?
#
loop_
_entity_poly.entity_id
_entity_poly.type
_entity_poly.pdbx_seq_one_letter_code
_entity_poly.pdbx_strand_id
1 'polypeptide(L)'
;MWDTGRAFQIAAVMRRYNLKAFHDLLNGEGTSVESNWKGFKEAITSTCHEVLGHKKHHLKEWTTADTLDKIQERRNKKAAINTSRTRAEKTKAQAEYTEVNKQVK
;
A
#
# COMPACT_ATOMS: atom_id res chain seq x y z
N MET A 1 -15.20 2.26 -1.85
CA MET A 1 -16.42 1.42 -1.79
C MET A 1 -15.93 -0.02 -1.85
N TRP A 2 -16.06 -0.77 -0.75
CA TRP A 2 -15.65 -2.18 -0.75
C TRP A 2 -16.58 -2.93 -1.68
N ASP A 3 -16.01 -3.70 -2.59
CA ASP A 3 -16.75 -4.40 -3.62
C ASP A 3 -17.53 -5.56 -2.99
N THR A 4 -18.80 -5.34 -2.69
CA THR A 4 -19.67 -6.25 -1.94
C THR A 4 -19.67 -7.65 -2.54
N GLY A 5 -19.53 -7.76 -3.87
CA GLY A 5 -19.43 -9.03 -4.58
C GLY A 5 -18.23 -9.89 -4.16
N ARG A 6 -17.09 -9.26 -3.87
CA ARG A 6 -15.87 -9.97 -3.42
C ARG A 6 -16.02 -10.54 -2.01
N ALA A 7 -16.69 -9.79 -1.13
CA ALA A 7 -17.01 -10.27 0.21
C ALA A 7 -17.95 -11.50 0.18
N PHE A 8 -18.94 -11.51 -0.73
CA PHE A 8 -19.84 -12.66 -0.90
C PHE A 8 -19.11 -13.92 -1.38
N GLN A 9 -18.14 -13.80 -2.29
CA GLN A 9 -17.38 -14.96 -2.76
C GLN A 9 -16.53 -15.60 -1.64
N ILE A 10 -15.83 -14.79 -0.84
CA ILE A 10 -15.05 -15.27 0.31
C ILE A 10 -15.97 -15.97 1.33
N ALA A 11 -17.15 -15.38 1.62
CA ALA A 11 -18.13 -15.96 2.52
C ALA A 11 -18.70 -17.31 2.02
N ALA A 12 -18.88 -17.47 0.71
CA ALA A 12 -19.36 -18.72 0.12
C ALA A 12 -18.33 -19.86 0.25
N VAL A 13 -17.03 -19.56 0.08
CA VAL A 13 -15.94 -20.53 0.30
C VAL A 13 -15.88 -20.96 1.77
N MET A 14 -16.00 -20.02 2.71
CA MET A 14 -16.07 -20.33 4.15
C MET A 14 -17.22 -21.28 4.48
N ARG A 15 -18.42 -21.00 3.94
CA ARG A 15 -19.60 -21.84 4.18
C ARG A 15 -19.42 -23.25 3.64
N ARG A 16 -18.83 -23.40 2.45
CA ARG A 16 -18.59 -24.71 1.81
C ARG A 16 -17.61 -25.56 2.60
N TYR A 17 -16.50 -24.99 3.06
CA TYR A 17 -15.50 -25.73 3.84
C TYR A 17 -16.01 -26.15 5.22
N ASN A 18 -16.74 -25.29 5.92
CA ASN A 18 -17.34 -25.67 7.21
C ASN A 18 -18.27 -26.87 7.06
N LEU A 19 -19.14 -26.89 6.04
CA LEU A 19 -20.01 -28.03 5.76
C LEU A 19 -19.24 -29.32 5.50
N LYS A 20 -18.13 -29.24 4.74
CA LYS A 20 -17.26 -30.40 4.47
C LYS A 20 -16.58 -30.91 5.74
N ALA A 21 -16.04 -30.02 6.57
CA ALA A 21 -15.41 -30.39 7.84
C ALA A 21 -16.41 -31.04 8.82
N PHE A 22 -17.64 -30.53 8.91
CA PHE A 22 -18.69 -31.15 9.73
C PHE A 22 -19.08 -32.54 9.22
N HIS A 23 -19.20 -32.72 7.91
CA HIS A 23 -19.50 -34.01 7.30
C HIS A 23 -18.41 -35.05 7.60
N ASP A 24 -17.14 -34.68 7.42
CA ASP A 24 -16.00 -35.59 7.63
C ASP A 24 -15.82 -35.97 9.11
N LEU A 25 -16.18 -35.06 10.04
CA LEU A 25 -16.24 -35.33 11.48
C LEU A 25 -17.37 -36.29 11.86
N LEU A 26 -18.54 -36.16 11.22
CA LEU A 26 -19.72 -36.99 11.51
C LEU A 26 -19.57 -38.42 10.97
N ASN A 27 -18.88 -38.59 9.85
CA ASN A 27 -18.76 -39.89 9.18
C ASN A 27 -17.54 -40.69 9.62
N GLY A 28 -16.68 -40.16 10.49
CA GLY A 28 -15.51 -40.88 11.01
C GLY A 28 -14.41 -41.15 9.97
N GLU A 29 -14.48 -40.55 8.77
CA GLU A 29 -13.48 -40.66 7.69
C GLU A 29 -12.20 -39.82 7.97
N GLY A 30 -11.92 -39.53 9.23
CA GLY A 30 -11.08 -38.41 9.65
C GLY A 30 -9.65 -38.41 9.11
N THR A 31 -9.39 -37.56 8.11
CA THR A 31 -8.17 -36.76 8.14
C THR A 31 -8.14 -36.00 9.46
N SER A 32 -6.99 -35.97 10.14
CA SER A 32 -6.85 -35.27 11.43
C SER A 32 -7.47 -33.88 11.36
N VAL A 33 -8.24 -33.50 12.39
CA VAL A 33 -8.86 -32.16 12.54
C VAL A 33 -7.84 -31.06 12.30
N GLU A 34 -6.57 -31.30 12.68
CA GLU A 34 -5.45 -30.38 12.45
C GLU A 34 -5.09 -30.22 10.97
N SER A 35 -5.10 -31.31 10.20
CA SER A 35 -4.86 -31.30 8.75
C SER A 35 -6.00 -30.58 8.01
N ASN A 36 -7.25 -30.83 8.40
CA ASN A 36 -8.41 -30.12 7.85
C ASN A 36 -8.37 -28.63 8.18
N TRP A 37 -8.02 -28.28 9.43
CA TRP A 37 -7.84 -26.89 9.85
C TRP A 37 -6.71 -26.19 9.09
N LYS A 38 -5.62 -26.90 8.81
CA LYS A 38 -4.51 -26.39 7.99
C LYS A 38 -4.96 -26.12 6.55
N GLY A 39 -5.62 -27.07 5.90
CA GLY A 39 -6.12 -26.90 4.53
C GLY A 39 -7.15 -25.79 4.40
N PHE A 40 -7.99 -25.59 5.43
CA PHE A 40 -8.94 -24.49 5.50
C PHE A 40 -8.25 -23.12 5.53
N LYS A 41 -7.25 -22.96 6.40
CA LYS A 41 -6.45 -21.72 6.48
C LYS A 41 -5.79 -21.42 5.13
N GLU A 42 -5.18 -22.43 4.50
CA GLU A 42 -4.52 -22.28 3.20
C GLU A 42 -5.51 -21.88 2.08
N ALA A 43 -6.67 -22.52 2.00
CA ALA A 43 -7.69 -22.21 0.99
C ALA A 43 -8.26 -20.80 1.14
N ILE A 44 -8.52 -20.34 2.37
CA ILE A 44 -8.95 -18.96 2.63
C ILE A 44 -7.85 -17.98 2.28
N THR A 45 -6.62 -18.23 2.75
CA THR A 45 -5.48 -17.35 2.45
C THR A 45 -5.27 -17.25 0.94
N SER A 46 -5.39 -18.34 0.20
CA SER A 46 -5.29 -18.35 -1.27
C SER A 46 -6.43 -17.56 -1.93
N THR A 47 -7.69 -17.82 -1.54
CA THR A 47 -8.87 -17.11 -2.09
C THR A 47 -8.80 -15.61 -1.80
N CYS A 48 -8.38 -15.21 -0.60
CA CYS A 48 -8.19 -13.81 -0.24
C CYS A 48 -7.10 -13.15 -1.10
N HIS A 49 -5.97 -13.83 -1.34
CA HIS A 49 -4.92 -13.33 -2.22
C HIS A 49 -5.40 -13.19 -3.68
N GLU A 50 -6.21 -14.13 -4.19
CA GLU A 50 -6.75 -14.09 -5.55
C GLU A 50 -7.78 -12.99 -5.73
N VAL A 51 -8.74 -12.87 -4.80
CA VAL A 51 -9.88 -11.94 -4.89
C VAL A 51 -9.48 -10.50 -4.54
N LEU A 52 -8.64 -10.33 -3.52
CA LEU A 52 -8.24 -9.00 -3.04
C LEU A 52 -6.90 -8.54 -3.62
N GLY A 53 -6.10 -9.45 -4.17
CA GLY A 53 -4.74 -9.18 -4.61
C GLY A 53 -3.80 -8.88 -3.44
N HIS A 54 -2.50 -8.85 -3.73
CA HIS A 54 -1.57 -8.19 -2.81
C HIS A 54 -1.83 -6.68 -2.87
N LYS A 55 -2.09 -6.07 -1.71
CA LYS A 55 -2.16 -4.61 -1.60
C LYS A 55 -0.80 -4.06 -2.03
N LYS A 56 -0.72 -3.55 -3.26
CA LYS A 56 0.46 -2.83 -3.72
C LYS A 56 0.64 -1.66 -2.76
N HIS A 57 1.76 -1.65 -2.05
CA HIS A 57 2.24 -0.43 -1.42
C HIS A 57 2.58 0.51 -2.57
N HIS A 58 1.58 1.23 -3.06
CA HIS A 58 1.81 2.38 -3.91
C HIS A 58 2.63 3.33 -3.04
N LEU A 59 3.94 3.30 -3.22
CA LEU A 59 4.80 4.37 -2.78
C LEU A 59 4.17 5.61 -3.41
N LYS A 60 3.64 6.52 -2.59
CA LYS A 60 3.14 7.78 -3.15
C LYS A 60 4.32 8.42 -3.87
N GLU A 61 4.09 9.00 -5.05
CA GLU A 61 5.18 9.54 -5.88
C GLU A 61 6.09 10.50 -5.10
N TRP A 62 5.55 11.23 -4.12
CA TRP A 62 6.34 12.11 -3.24
C TRP A 62 7.33 11.40 -2.32
N THR A 63 7.18 10.09 -2.11
CA THR A 63 8.06 9.26 -1.28
C THR A 63 9.22 8.67 -2.08
N THR A 64 9.32 8.98 -3.38
CA THR A 64 10.48 8.62 -4.22
C THR A 64 11.71 9.44 -3.82
N ALA A 65 12.90 8.86 -3.98
CA ALA A 65 14.17 9.55 -3.72
C ALA A 65 14.29 10.85 -4.52
N ASP A 66 13.90 10.82 -5.80
CA ASP A 66 13.88 11.99 -6.69
C ASP A 66 13.02 13.14 -6.16
N THR A 67 11.86 12.84 -5.56
CA THR A 67 11.02 13.90 -4.96
C THR A 67 11.62 14.45 -3.66
N LEU A 68 12.26 13.60 -2.85
CA LEU A 68 12.96 14.05 -1.64
C LEU A 68 14.14 14.97 -1.98
N ASP A 69 14.90 14.65 -3.03
CA ASP A 69 16.01 15.47 -3.51
C ASP A 69 15.53 16.85 -3.98
N LYS A 70 14.44 16.92 -4.76
CA LYS A 70 13.82 18.19 -5.19
C LYS A 70 13.29 19.02 -4.02
N ILE A 71 12.73 18.39 -2.98
CA ILE A 71 12.30 19.07 -1.75
C ILE A 71 13.50 19.65 -1.01
N GLN A 72 14.60 18.90 -0.91
CA GLN A 72 15.81 19.35 -0.24
C GLN A 72 16.47 20.50 -1.01
N GLU A 73 16.52 20.43 -2.34
CA GLU A 73 17.04 21.51 -3.18
C GLU A 73 16.23 22.80 -2.97
N ARG A 74 14.90 22.71 -2.97
CA ARG A 74 14.02 23.85 -2.69
C ARG A 74 14.30 24.47 -1.32
N ARG A 75 14.54 23.66 -0.29
CA ARG A 75 14.91 24.15 1.05
C ARG A 75 16.24 24.88 1.05
N ASN A 76 17.25 24.36 0.36
CA ASN A 76 18.56 24.99 0.25
C ASN A 76 18.47 26.35 -0.46
N LYS A 77 17.71 26.44 -1.57
CA LYS A 77 17.48 27.71 -2.28
C LYS A 77 16.70 28.72 -1.42
N LYS A 78 15.74 28.25 -0.62
CA LYS A 78 15.02 29.10 0.34
C LYS A 78 15.96 29.64 1.44
N ALA A 79 16.88 28.82 1.93
CA ALA A 79 17.89 29.25 2.89
C ALA A 79 18.80 30.32 2.30
N ALA A 80 19.25 30.17 1.05
CA ALA A 80 20.07 31.16 0.36
C ALA A 80 19.38 32.54 0.27
N ILE A 81 18.07 32.58 -0.01
CA ILE A 81 17.27 33.82 0.02
C ILE A 81 17.26 34.45 1.42
N ASN A 82 17.08 33.63 2.46
CA ASN A 82 17.00 34.12 3.84
C ASN A 82 18.35 34.64 4.35
N THR A 83 19.47 34.07 3.87
CA THR A 83 20.84 34.48 4.26
C THR A 83 21.42 35.58 3.36
N SER A 84 20.72 35.98 2.29
CA SER A 84 21.16 37.02 1.36
C SER A 84 21.31 38.37 2.07
N ARG A 85 22.45 39.05 1.88
CA ARG A 85 22.72 40.36 2.52
C ARG A 85 22.37 41.54 1.63
N THR A 86 22.61 41.41 0.33
CA THR A 86 22.33 42.49 -0.64
C THR A 86 21.04 42.25 -1.40
N ARG A 87 20.43 43.32 -1.92
CA ARG A 87 19.24 43.20 -2.79
C ARG A 87 19.53 42.41 -4.06
N ALA A 88 20.71 42.58 -4.65
CA ALA A 88 21.10 41.87 -5.88
C ALA A 88 21.17 40.35 -5.66
N GLU A 89 21.84 39.91 -4.58
CA GLU A 89 21.91 38.49 -4.20
C GLU A 89 20.51 37.92 -3.93
N LYS A 90 19.67 38.66 -3.21
CA LYS A 90 18.31 38.23 -2.90
C LYS A 90 17.48 38.04 -4.16
N THR A 91 17.56 38.96 -5.13
CA THR A 91 16.85 38.84 -6.41
C THR A 91 17.31 37.63 -7.22
N LYS A 92 18.62 37.37 -7.25
CA LYS A 92 19.19 36.19 -7.93
C LYS A 92 18.72 34.89 -7.27
N ALA A 93 18.82 34.79 -5.94
CA ALA A 93 18.37 33.61 -5.20
C ALA A 93 16.85 33.39 -5.32
N GLN A 94 16.06 34.46 -5.42
CA GLN A 94 14.62 34.41 -5.64
C GLN A 94 14.27 33.83 -7.03
N ALA A 95 14.99 34.22 -8.07
CA ALA A 95 14.84 33.64 -9.41
C ALA A 95 15.14 32.13 -9.41
N GLU A 96 16.25 31.71 -8.80
CA GLU A 96 16.61 30.29 -8.70
C GLU A 96 15.58 29.47 -7.92
N TYR A 97 15.10 29.99 -6.78
CA TYR A 97 14.03 29.32 -6.01
C TYR A 97 12.73 29.20 -6.80
N THR A 98 12.41 30.18 -7.64
CA THR A 98 11.17 30.18 -8.42
C THR A 98 11.18 29.07 -9.45
N GLU A 99 12.33 28.80 -10.07
CA GLU A 99 12.48 27.73 -11.05
C GLU A 99 12.36 26.33 -10.41
N VAL A 100 13.08 26.09 -9.31
CA VAL A 100 12.99 24.81 -8.57
C VAL A 100 11.59 24.60 -7.98
N ASN A 101 10.93 25.67 -7.51
CA ASN A 101 9.59 25.57 -6.93
C ASN A 101 8.51 25.18 -7.97
N LYS A 102 8.70 25.42 -9.26
CA LYS A 102 7.79 24.96 -10.32
C LYS A 102 7.84 23.44 -10.52
N GLN A 103 8.99 22.81 -10.26
CA GLN A 103 9.17 21.37 -10.48
C GLN A 103 8.60 20.49 -9.36
N VAL A 104 8.29 21.09 -8.21
CA VAL A 104 7.71 20.41 -7.02
C VAL A 104 6.22 20.70 -6.86
N LYS A 105 5.69 21.71 -7.57
CA LYS A 105 4.26 22.07 -7.56
C LYS A 105 3.51 21.35 -8.66
#